data_AF-A0A540NAS8-F1
#
_entry.id   AF-A0A540NAS8-F1
#
_cell.length_a   1.000
_cell.length_b   1.000
_cell.length_c   1.000
_cell.angle_alpha   90.00
_cell.angle_beta   90.00
_cell.angle_gamma   90.00
#
_symmetry.space_group_name_H-M   'P 1'
#
loop_
_entity.id
_entity.type
_entity.pdbx_description
1 polymer ?
#
loop_
_entity_poly.entity_id
_entity_poly.type
_entity_poly.pdbx_seq_one_letter_code
_entity_poly.pdbx_strand_id
1 'polypeptide(L)'
;MNSQTNSENGNCLGWTATDESGVLSPYKFTRRYCVKIPEGYPLASAAPLLCAGITVYAPMIRHKMNQAGKSLGVIGLGGLGHLAVKFGKAFGLNLTVFSTSLSKKEEALSLLGADNFVVSSNQEKMTALAKSLDFIIDTASGDHPVDSYMSLLKTAGVLVLVGVPRLKRSGKSCRLRWMNYLSPSVKRSDFSEEEDDLIIRLHNLIGNRWSLIAGRVPGRTDNQVKNHWNSHLSKKLGVGSKRGKTKTKTYSDSKRAKNNFCIPSSESNSELQPLPNSDSNSNISGDHEAAATIDGFDEEMMNIQNHIGSKSEVGFCGMSEATMMSNDYSFWFHNDDLNPYSPYLSDPTLDDYYPFQFDNL
;
A
#
# COMPACT_ATOMS: atom_id res chain seq x y z
N MET A 1 -9.69 26.84 22.08
CA MET A 1 -8.46 27.65 22.26
C MET A 1 -8.12 28.29 20.93
N ASN A 2 -8.08 29.62 20.85
CA ASN A 2 -7.72 30.33 19.62
C ASN A 2 -6.20 30.23 19.42
N SER A 3 -5.75 29.76 18.25
CA SER A 3 -4.35 29.89 17.86
C SER A 3 -4.06 31.34 17.47
N GLN A 4 -3.41 32.09 18.37
CA GLN A 4 -2.87 33.40 18.03
C GLN A 4 -1.78 33.23 16.96
N THR A 5 -2.02 33.79 15.78
CA THR A 5 -1.05 33.85 14.69
C THR A 5 0.01 34.91 14.99
N ASN A 6 0.98 34.60 15.86
CA ASN A 6 2.15 35.46 16.07
C ASN A 6 3.04 35.44 14.82
N SER A 7 2.86 36.47 14.00
CA SER A 7 3.43 36.63 12.68
C SER A 7 4.78 37.36 12.73
N GLU A 8 5.87 36.61 12.65
CA GLU A 8 7.15 37.14 12.14
C GLU A 8 7.76 36.27 11.04
N ASN A 9 7.50 34.96 11.04
CA ASN A 9 8.00 34.03 10.01
C ASN A 9 6.90 33.16 9.35
N GLY A 10 5.62 33.41 9.66
CA GLY A 10 4.48 32.67 9.08
C GLY A 10 4.37 31.19 9.45
N ASN A 11 5.26 30.67 10.30
CA ASN A 11 5.23 29.30 10.81
C ASN A 11 4.06 29.07 11.78
N CYS A 12 3.59 27.83 11.87
CA CYS A 12 2.40 27.44 12.63
C CYS A 12 2.82 26.75 13.93
N LEU A 13 2.18 27.12 15.04
CA LEU A 13 2.33 26.37 16.29
C LEU A 13 1.35 25.19 16.29
N GLY A 14 1.83 24.01 16.66
CA GLY A 14 1.02 22.82 16.84
C GLY A 14 1.62 21.92 17.92
N TRP A 15 1.16 20.67 17.98
CA TRP A 15 1.63 19.67 18.94
C TRP A 15 2.03 18.39 18.20
N THR A 16 3.12 17.74 18.60
CA THR A 16 3.57 16.46 18.01
C THR A 16 4.37 15.64 19.01
N ALA A 17 4.41 14.32 18.84
CA ALA A 17 5.35 13.48 19.58
C ALA A 17 6.73 13.61 18.92
N THR A 18 7.68 14.23 19.63
CA THR A 18 9.05 14.50 19.14
C THR A 18 10.08 13.46 19.61
N ASP A 19 9.73 12.68 20.63
CA ASP A 19 10.62 11.73 21.30
C ASP A 19 9.96 10.35 21.47
N GLU A 20 10.73 9.41 22.00
CA GLU A 20 10.33 8.01 22.15
C GLU A 20 9.23 7.78 23.21
N SER A 21 8.88 8.78 24.04
CA SER A 21 7.80 8.66 25.03
C SER A 21 6.41 8.69 24.39
N GLY A 22 6.29 9.21 23.17
CA GLY A 22 5.00 9.41 22.51
C GLY A 22 4.18 10.59 23.06
N VAL A 23 4.68 11.32 24.06
CA VAL A 23 4.00 12.50 24.62
C VAL A 23 3.99 13.65 23.61
N LEU A 24 2.84 14.28 23.44
CA LEU A 24 2.71 15.45 22.56
C LEU A 24 3.35 16.69 23.21
N SER A 25 4.30 17.31 22.50
CA SER A 25 4.96 18.55 22.89
C SER A 25 4.68 19.68 21.89
N PRO A 26 4.76 20.98 22.28
CA PRO A 26 4.60 22.09 21.36
C PRO A 26 5.69 22.11 20.28
N TYR A 27 5.30 22.21 19.02
CA TYR A 27 6.20 22.20 17.87
C TYR A 27 5.88 23.32 16.87
N LYS A 28 6.92 23.87 16.25
CA LYS A 28 6.84 24.98 15.29
C LYS A 28 6.97 24.45 13.86
N PHE A 29 5.83 24.18 13.22
CA PHE A 29 5.76 23.71 11.84
C PHE A 29 6.09 24.83 10.84
N THR A 30 6.93 24.54 9.85
CA THR A 30 7.18 25.45 8.73
C THR A 30 5.89 25.68 7.94
N ARG A 31 5.57 26.94 7.60
CA ARG A 31 4.33 27.33 6.90
C ARG A 31 3.95 26.43 5.72
N ARG A 32 4.95 25.94 4.96
CA ARG A 32 4.81 25.07 3.78
C ARG A 32 4.09 23.73 4.07
N TYR A 33 4.13 23.25 5.31
CA TYR A 33 3.51 21.99 5.72
C TYR A 33 2.17 22.20 6.47
N CYS A 34 1.72 23.44 6.62
CA CYS A 34 0.42 23.76 7.20
C CYS A 34 -0.64 23.91 6.13
N VAL A 35 -1.86 23.47 6.41
CA VAL A 35 -3.05 23.73 5.58
C VAL A 35 -4.08 24.51 6.40
N LYS A 36 -4.78 25.47 5.78
CA LYS A 36 -5.90 26.18 6.43
C LYS A 36 -7.12 25.26 6.43
N ILE A 37 -7.64 24.94 7.61
CA ILE A 37 -8.94 24.29 7.76
C ILE A 37 -10.03 25.36 7.50
N PRO A 38 -11.09 25.08 6.71
CA PRO A 38 -12.17 26.04 6.47
C PRO A 38 -12.85 26.48 7.77
N GLU A 39 -13.28 27.74 7.81
CA GLU A 39 -14.00 28.29 8.96
C GLU A 39 -15.35 27.58 9.13
N GLY A 40 -15.71 27.30 10.38
CA GLY A 40 -16.89 26.50 10.73
C GLY A 40 -16.76 24.98 10.55
N TYR A 41 -15.68 24.47 9.93
CA TYR A 41 -15.51 23.02 9.76
C TYR A 41 -15.09 22.33 11.08
N PRO A 42 -15.75 21.24 11.52
CA PRO A 42 -15.42 20.56 12.77
C PRO A 42 -13.98 20.00 12.78
N LEU A 43 -13.14 20.50 13.70
CA LEU A 43 -11.71 20.15 13.75
C LEU A 43 -11.45 18.64 13.94
N ALA A 44 -12.29 17.97 14.73
CA ALA A 44 -12.21 16.52 14.93
C ALA A 44 -12.46 15.74 13.61
N SER A 45 -13.37 16.22 12.77
CA SER A 45 -13.66 15.64 11.45
C SER A 45 -12.60 16.01 10.40
N ALA A 46 -11.85 17.10 10.60
CA ALA A 46 -10.76 17.49 9.71
C ALA A 46 -9.53 16.59 9.87
N ALA A 47 -9.22 16.12 11.08
CA ALA A 47 -7.99 15.37 11.36
C ALA A 47 -7.82 14.10 10.49
N PRO A 48 -8.84 13.23 10.29
CA PRO A 48 -8.73 12.08 9.38
C PRO A 48 -8.47 12.44 7.91
N LEU A 49 -8.90 13.64 7.48
CA LEU A 49 -8.70 14.09 6.09
C LEU A 49 -7.23 14.34 5.77
N LEU A 50 -6.43 14.76 6.76
CA LEU A 50 -5.01 15.09 6.60
C LEU A 50 -4.12 13.87 6.31
N CYS A 51 -4.63 12.65 6.52
CA CYS A 51 -3.92 11.41 6.19
C CYS A 51 -4.79 10.50 5.31
N ALA A 52 -5.81 9.86 5.87
CA ALA A 52 -6.66 8.92 5.13
C ALA A 52 -7.42 9.59 3.97
N GLY A 53 -7.91 10.83 4.18
CA GLY A 53 -8.66 11.56 3.16
C GLY A 53 -7.79 11.96 1.96
N ILE A 54 -6.64 12.61 2.20
CA ILE A 54 -5.73 12.99 1.12
C ILE A 54 -5.15 11.77 0.40
N THR A 55 -4.94 10.65 1.11
CA THR A 55 -4.45 9.38 0.52
C THR A 55 -5.39 8.83 -0.55
N VAL A 56 -6.72 8.93 -0.35
CA VAL A 56 -7.71 8.52 -1.37
C VAL A 56 -8.01 9.64 -2.38
N TYR A 57 -8.06 10.90 -1.94
CA TYR A 57 -8.42 12.04 -2.79
C TYR A 57 -7.35 12.37 -3.84
N ALA A 58 -6.07 12.35 -3.46
CA ALA A 58 -4.96 12.67 -4.37
C ALA A 58 -4.91 11.78 -5.63
N PRO A 59 -4.98 10.44 -5.55
CA PRO A 59 -5.05 9.61 -6.75
C PRO A 59 -6.38 9.78 -7.50
N MET A 60 -7.51 10.01 -6.81
CA MET A 60 -8.79 10.28 -7.49
C MET A 60 -8.70 11.50 -8.42
N ILE A 61 -8.08 12.60 -7.98
CA ILE A 61 -7.87 13.77 -8.84
C ILE A 61 -6.80 13.48 -9.90
N ARG A 62 -5.66 12.88 -9.53
CA ARG A 62 -4.55 12.60 -10.46
C ARG A 62 -4.97 11.72 -11.65
N HIS A 63 -5.85 10.75 -11.41
CA HIS A 63 -6.33 9.81 -12.43
C HIS A 63 -7.73 10.15 -12.96
N LYS A 64 -8.25 11.36 -12.69
CA LYS A 64 -9.56 11.86 -13.14
C LYS A 64 -10.73 10.93 -12.75
N MET A 65 -10.67 10.32 -11.58
CA MET A 65 -11.68 9.40 -11.05
C MET A 65 -12.94 10.12 -10.54
N ASN A 66 -13.00 11.45 -10.66
CA ASN A 66 -14.08 12.33 -10.22
C ASN A 66 -15.12 12.66 -11.32
N GLN A 67 -15.28 11.78 -12.30
CA GLN A 67 -16.20 11.94 -13.43
C GLN A 67 -17.59 11.37 -13.07
N ALA A 68 -18.57 12.23 -12.80
CA ALA A 68 -19.93 11.84 -12.44
C ALA A 68 -20.55 10.81 -13.41
N GLY A 69 -21.34 9.88 -12.86
CA GLY A 69 -21.95 8.76 -13.58
C GLY A 69 -21.03 7.54 -13.80
N LYS A 70 -19.70 7.67 -13.62
CA LYS A 70 -18.79 6.52 -13.70
C LYS A 70 -18.86 5.61 -12.48
N SER A 71 -18.45 4.35 -12.66
CA SER A 71 -18.48 3.33 -11.61
C SER A 71 -17.15 3.24 -10.86
N LEU A 72 -17.22 3.20 -9.52
CA LEU A 72 -16.08 3.08 -8.62
C LEU A 72 -16.26 1.90 -7.66
N GLY A 73 -15.32 0.95 -7.71
CA GLY A 73 -15.12 -0.07 -6.69
C GLY A 73 -14.27 0.43 -5.53
N VAL A 74 -14.66 0.11 -4.29
CA VAL A 74 -13.82 0.35 -3.10
C VAL A 74 -13.58 -0.98 -2.40
N ILE A 75 -12.32 -1.44 -2.35
CA ILE A 75 -11.96 -2.69 -1.66
C ILE A 75 -11.60 -2.37 -0.21
N GLY A 76 -12.32 -3.01 0.71
CA GLY A 76 -12.21 -2.80 2.14
C GLY A 76 -12.95 -1.54 2.61
N LEU A 77 -13.76 -1.68 3.66
CA LEU A 77 -14.45 -0.56 4.29
C LEU A 77 -13.81 -0.28 5.66
N GLY A 78 -12.83 0.62 5.67
CA GLY A 78 -12.07 1.02 6.86
C GLY A 78 -11.76 2.52 6.87
N GLY A 79 -10.69 2.93 7.55
CA GLY A 79 -10.29 4.35 7.67
C GLY A 79 -10.13 5.07 6.34
N LEU A 80 -9.53 4.42 5.33
CA LEU A 80 -9.44 4.95 3.96
C LEU A 80 -10.72 4.66 3.16
N GLY A 81 -11.23 3.43 3.22
CA GLY A 81 -12.40 2.99 2.44
C GLY A 81 -13.65 3.84 2.64
N HIS A 82 -14.00 4.19 3.88
CA HIS A 82 -15.19 5.03 4.12
C HIS A 82 -15.03 6.47 3.58
N LEU A 83 -13.80 7.00 3.52
CA LEU A 83 -13.53 8.30 2.88
C LEU A 83 -13.55 8.19 1.36
N ALA A 84 -13.06 7.09 0.79
CA ALA A 84 -13.18 6.82 -0.65
C ALA A 84 -14.66 6.76 -1.08
N VAL A 85 -15.52 6.12 -0.29
CA VAL A 85 -16.98 6.10 -0.51
C VAL A 85 -17.56 7.52 -0.40
N LYS A 86 -17.25 8.28 0.65
CA LYS A 86 -17.74 9.66 0.82
C LYS A 86 -17.33 10.60 -0.32
N PHE A 87 -16.07 10.57 -0.76
CA PHE A 87 -15.63 11.34 -1.93
C PHE A 87 -16.29 10.84 -3.22
N GLY A 88 -16.45 9.52 -3.38
CA GLY A 88 -17.12 8.93 -4.53
C GLY A 88 -18.57 9.41 -4.69
N LYS A 89 -19.37 9.43 -3.61
CA LYS A 89 -20.74 9.99 -3.63
C LYS A 89 -20.73 11.49 -3.89
N ALA A 90 -19.80 12.24 -3.30
CA ALA A 90 -19.65 13.67 -3.54
C ALA A 90 -19.28 14.02 -5.01
N PHE A 91 -18.61 13.10 -5.72
CA PHE A 91 -18.34 13.21 -7.16
C PHE A 91 -19.47 12.66 -8.05
N GLY A 92 -20.56 12.14 -7.49
CA GLY A 92 -21.66 11.54 -8.25
C GLY A 92 -21.29 10.23 -8.95
N LEU A 93 -20.42 9.42 -8.35
CA LEU A 93 -20.04 8.10 -8.86
C LEU A 93 -21.02 7.02 -8.40
N ASN A 94 -21.17 5.98 -9.22
CA ASN A 94 -21.89 4.76 -8.88
C ASN A 94 -20.97 3.82 -8.10
N LEU A 95 -21.25 3.59 -6.81
CA LEU A 95 -20.32 2.95 -5.88
C LEU A 95 -20.63 1.48 -5.61
N THR A 96 -19.62 0.63 -5.72
CA THR A 96 -19.66 -0.75 -5.23
C THR A 96 -18.60 -0.96 -4.16
N VAL A 97 -19.01 -1.34 -2.95
CA VAL A 97 -18.09 -1.72 -1.86
C VAL A 97 -17.83 -3.22 -1.90
N PHE A 98 -16.54 -3.59 -1.86
CA PHE A 98 -16.09 -4.98 -1.76
C PHE A 98 -15.57 -5.27 -0.36
N SER A 99 -16.05 -6.37 0.23
CA SER A 99 -15.68 -6.81 1.58
C SER A 99 -15.52 -8.33 1.64
N THR A 100 -14.71 -8.84 2.57
CA THR A 100 -14.63 -10.28 2.86
C THR A 100 -15.81 -10.79 3.70
N SER A 101 -16.58 -9.89 4.33
CA SER A 101 -17.69 -10.25 5.22
C SER A 101 -18.87 -9.28 5.08
N LEU A 102 -20.07 -9.75 5.45
CA LEU A 102 -21.32 -8.98 5.42
C LEU A 102 -21.47 -7.96 6.55
N SER A 103 -20.63 -7.99 7.59
CA SER A 103 -20.78 -7.17 8.80
C SER A 103 -20.76 -5.65 8.56
N LYS A 104 -20.24 -5.22 7.41
CA LYS A 104 -20.16 -3.81 6.99
C LYS A 104 -21.14 -3.45 5.87
N LYS A 105 -22.08 -4.33 5.52
CA LYS A 105 -23.06 -4.10 4.45
C LYS A 105 -24.00 -2.94 4.77
N GLU A 106 -24.55 -2.91 5.98
CA GLU A 106 -25.48 -1.86 6.41
C GLU A 106 -24.78 -0.50 6.54
N GLU A 107 -23.56 -0.48 7.11
CA GLU A 107 -22.72 0.72 7.16
C GLU A 107 -22.43 1.27 5.74
N ALA A 108 -22.07 0.39 4.80
CA ALA A 108 -21.80 0.79 3.41
C ALA A 108 -23.01 1.39 2.71
N LEU A 109 -24.16 0.71 2.76
CA LEU A 109 -25.36 1.09 2.02
C LEU A 109 -26.11 2.24 2.70
N SER A 110 -26.48 2.06 3.97
CA SER A 110 -27.39 2.97 4.69
C SER A 110 -26.68 4.23 5.23
N LEU A 111 -25.47 4.10 5.77
CA LEU A 111 -24.76 5.20 6.42
C LEU A 111 -23.82 5.96 5.48
N LEU A 112 -23.13 5.24 4.59
CA LEU A 112 -22.16 5.82 3.65
C LEU A 112 -22.73 6.04 2.23
N GLY A 113 -23.92 5.50 1.95
CA GLY A 113 -24.66 5.73 0.70
C GLY A 113 -24.11 4.99 -0.51
N ALA A 114 -23.34 3.91 -0.34
CA ALA A 114 -22.88 3.09 -1.46
C ALA A 114 -24.08 2.45 -2.20
N ASP A 115 -23.98 2.35 -3.52
CA ASP A 115 -25.09 1.87 -4.37
C ASP A 115 -25.17 0.34 -4.43
N ASN A 116 -24.05 -0.35 -4.20
CA ASN A 116 -23.96 -1.81 -4.16
C ASN A 116 -22.92 -2.30 -3.14
N PHE A 117 -23.10 -3.53 -2.65
CA PHE A 117 -22.19 -4.21 -1.74
C PHE A 117 -21.99 -5.68 -2.15
N VAL A 118 -20.74 -6.05 -2.40
CA VAL A 118 -20.36 -7.40 -2.83
C VAL A 118 -19.40 -8.05 -1.84
N VAL A 119 -19.71 -9.28 -1.47
CA VAL A 119 -18.78 -10.14 -0.72
C VAL A 119 -17.81 -10.78 -1.70
N SER A 120 -16.52 -10.55 -1.53
CA SER A 120 -15.48 -10.91 -2.50
C SER A 120 -15.31 -12.42 -2.74
N SER A 121 -15.80 -13.26 -1.82
CA SER A 121 -15.83 -14.72 -1.96
C SER A 121 -17.04 -15.23 -2.75
N ASN A 122 -18.04 -14.40 -3.06
CA ASN A 122 -19.18 -14.79 -3.89
C ASN A 122 -18.79 -14.65 -5.37
N GLN A 123 -18.42 -15.78 -5.98
CA GLN A 123 -17.93 -15.82 -7.36
C GLN A 123 -18.98 -15.38 -8.40
N GLU A 124 -20.27 -15.66 -8.16
CA GLU A 124 -21.37 -15.25 -9.05
C GLU A 124 -21.45 -13.73 -9.15
N LYS A 125 -21.46 -13.02 -8.00
CA LYS A 125 -21.51 -11.55 -7.93
C LYS A 125 -20.26 -10.89 -8.47
N MET A 126 -19.08 -11.49 -8.25
CA MET A 126 -17.83 -11.01 -8.85
C MET A 126 -17.88 -11.16 -10.39
N THR A 127 -18.36 -12.31 -10.89
CA THR A 127 -18.47 -12.57 -12.33
C THR A 127 -19.51 -11.65 -13.00
N ALA A 128 -20.64 -11.37 -12.33
CA ALA A 128 -21.66 -10.43 -12.81
C ALA A 128 -21.16 -8.97 -12.93
N LEU A 129 -20.06 -8.61 -12.23
CA LEU A 129 -19.42 -7.30 -12.31
C LEU A 129 -18.18 -7.28 -13.22
N ALA A 130 -17.90 -8.36 -13.98
CA ALA A 130 -16.80 -8.39 -14.92
C ALA A 130 -16.88 -7.20 -15.91
N LYS A 131 -15.76 -6.49 -16.07
CA LYS A 131 -15.63 -5.30 -16.94
C LYS A 131 -16.69 -4.19 -16.71
N SER A 132 -17.24 -4.07 -15.50
CA SER A 132 -18.28 -3.08 -15.16
C SER A 132 -17.76 -1.79 -14.52
N LEU A 133 -16.53 -1.79 -13.96
CA LEU A 133 -15.98 -0.69 -13.18
C LEU A 133 -15.04 0.21 -14.01
N ASP A 134 -15.25 1.52 -14.01
CA ASP A 134 -14.26 2.47 -14.55
C ASP A 134 -13.04 2.58 -13.62
N PHE A 135 -13.28 2.49 -12.31
CA PHE A 135 -12.31 2.81 -11.28
C PHE A 135 -12.35 1.79 -10.14
N ILE A 136 -11.20 1.48 -9.54
CA ILE A 136 -11.11 0.76 -8.26
C ILE A 136 -10.09 1.46 -7.35
N ILE A 137 -10.44 1.67 -6.09
CA ILE A 137 -9.51 2.04 -5.02
C ILE A 137 -9.40 0.86 -4.05
N ASP A 138 -8.21 0.26 -3.96
CA ASP A 138 -7.90 -0.77 -2.99
C ASP A 138 -7.37 -0.15 -1.69
N THR A 139 -8.12 -0.31 -0.60
CA THR A 139 -7.75 0.15 0.74
C THR A 139 -7.45 -1.01 1.71
N ALA A 140 -7.50 -2.26 1.24
CA ALA A 140 -7.31 -3.42 2.09
C ALA A 140 -5.84 -3.55 2.54
N SER A 141 -5.64 -3.74 3.86
CA SER A 141 -4.31 -3.96 4.45
C SER A 141 -3.99 -5.44 4.71
N GLY A 142 -4.86 -6.34 4.26
CA GLY A 142 -4.67 -7.79 4.29
C GLY A 142 -4.37 -8.33 2.91
N ASP A 143 -3.66 -9.46 2.85
CA ASP A 143 -3.38 -10.19 1.62
C ASP A 143 -4.69 -10.60 0.94
N HIS A 144 -4.84 -10.30 -0.35
CA HIS A 144 -6.00 -10.64 -1.15
C HIS A 144 -5.61 -10.76 -2.65
N PRO A 145 -6.34 -11.54 -3.46
CA PRO A 145 -6.01 -11.72 -4.88
C PRO A 145 -6.42 -10.49 -5.70
N VAL A 146 -5.44 -9.70 -6.14
CA VAL A 146 -5.68 -8.47 -6.92
C VAL A 146 -6.27 -8.81 -8.30
N ASP A 147 -5.86 -9.92 -8.91
CA ASP A 147 -6.29 -10.35 -10.26
C ASP A 147 -7.82 -10.52 -10.37
N SER A 148 -8.46 -11.01 -9.30
CA SER A 148 -9.92 -11.14 -9.22
C SER A 148 -10.62 -9.78 -9.39
N TYR A 149 -10.04 -8.71 -8.84
CA TYR A 149 -10.56 -7.35 -8.97
C TYR A 149 -10.18 -6.68 -10.28
N MET A 150 -9.01 -7.02 -10.86
CA MET A 150 -8.65 -6.55 -12.21
C MET A 150 -9.67 -7.00 -13.26
N SER A 151 -10.26 -8.19 -13.12
CA SER A 151 -11.32 -8.69 -14.03
C SER A 151 -12.60 -7.82 -14.05
N LEU A 152 -12.83 -7.02 -13.00
CA LEU A 152 -13.99 -6.15 -12.86
C LEU A 152 -13.82 -4.81 -13.60
N LEU A 153 -12.59 -4.44 -13.97
CA LEU A 153 -12.30 -3.18 -14.64
C LEU A 153 -12.66 -3.23 -16.13
N LYS A 154 -13.25 -2.15 -16.61
CA LYS A 154 -13.39 -1.85 -18.04
C LYS A 154 -12.00 -1.75 -18.70
N THR A 155 -11.95 -1.90 -20.01
CA THR A 155 -10.76 -1.53 -20.79
C THR A 155 -10.37 -0.07 -20.49
N ALA A 156 -9.09 0.17 -20.21
CA ALA A 156 -8.57 1.46 -19.72
C ALA A 156 -9.14 1.95 -18.37
N GLY A 157 -9.75 1.08 -17.58
CA GLY A 157 -10.12 1.35 -16.19
C GLY A 157 -8.88 1.49 -15.29
N VAL A 158 -9.03 2.18 -14.16
CA VAL A 158 -7.90 2.52 -13.25
C VAL A 158 -8.03 1.80 -11.92
N LEU A 159 -7.06 0.94 -11.61
CA LEU A 159 -6.81 0.41 -10.26
C LEU A 159 -5.82 1.31 -9.52
N VAL A 160 -6.18 1.74 -8.31
CA VAL A 160 -5.27 2.46 -7.40
C VAL A 160 -5.11 1.64 -6.13
N LEU A 161 -3.87 1.22 -5.86
CA LEU A 161 -3.50 0.57 -4.60
C LEU A 161 -3.09 1.64 -3.58
N VAL A 162 -3.86 1.81 -2.51
CA VAL A 162 -3.49 2.66 -1.34
C VAL A 162 -3.38 1.85 -0.04
N GLY A 163 -3.90 0.63 -0.02
CA GLY A 163 -3.58 -0.36 1.01
C GLY A 163 -2.10 -0.78 0.94
N VAL A 164 -1.52 -1.07 2.11
CA VAL A 164 -0.20 -1.70 2.22
C VAL A 164 -0.43 -3.13 2.71
N PRO A 165 -0.37 -4.16 1.82
CA PRO A 165 -0.38 -5.55 2.24
C PRO A 165 0.78 -5.83 3.20
N ARG A 166 0.59 -6.75 4.15
CA ARG A 166 1.63 -7.02 5.13
C ARG A 166 2.79 -7.72 4.45
N LEU A 167 4.01 -7.18 4.61
CA LEU A 167 5.22 -7.92 4.30
C LEU A 167 5.21 -9.22 5.13
N LYS A 168 5.22 -10.38 4.45
CA LYS A 168 5.33 -11.69 5.10
C LYS A 168 6.67 -11.79 5.82
N ARG A 169 6.67 -11.49 7.12
CA ARG A 169 7.88 -11.50 7.96
C ARG A 169 8.23 -12.94 8.33
N SER A 170 9.22 -13.49 7.63
CA SER A 170 9.87 -14.74 8.05
C SER A 170 10.81 -14.50 9.24
N GLY A 171 11.14 -15.56 9.99
CA GLY A 171 12.14 -15.49 11.07
C GLY A 171 13.49 -14.92 10.60
N LYS A 172 13.89 -15.24 9.35
CA LYS A 172 15.08 -14.66 8.68
C LYS A 172 14.98 -13.13 8.55
N SER A 173 13.82 -12.61 8.14
CA SER A 173 13.57 -11.15 8.04
C SER A 173 13.61 -10.47 9.41
N CYS A 174 12.97 -11.07 10.42
CA CYS A 174 13.00 -10.56 11.80
C CYS A 174 14.41 -10.54 12.39
N ARG A 175 15.17 -11.64 12.27
CA ARG A 175 16.57 -11.73 12.73
C ARG A 175 17.46 -10.71 12.02
N LEU A 176 17.34 -10.58 10.70
CA LEU A 176 18.13 -9.62 9.92
C LEU A 176 17.83 -8.18 10.32
N ARG A 177 16.56 -7.85 10.61
CA ARG A 177 16.16 -6.52 11.13
C ARG A 177 16.68 -6.27 12.54
N TRP A 178 16.64 -7.28 13.41
CA TRP A 178 17.21 -7.19 14.76
C TRP A 178 18.71 -6.88 14.70
N MET A 179 19.48 -7.73 14.01
CA MET A 179 20.93 -7.60 13.90
C MET A 179 21.39 -6.29 13.28
N ASN A 180 20.64 -5.72 12.32
CA ASN A 180 21.07 -4.53 11.57
C ASN A 180 20.52 -3.20 12.06
N TYR A 181 19.39 -3.18 12.79
CA TYR A 181 18.67 -1.94 13.08
C TYR A 181 18.07 -1.83 14.47
N LEU A 182 17.67 -2.93 15.12
CA LEU A 182 16.92 -2.87 16.39
C LEU A 182 17.76 -3.25 17.62
N SER A 183 18.80 -4.08 17.46
CA SER A 183 19.66 -4.46 18.59
C SER A 183 20.25 -3.20 19.28
N PRO A 184 20.19 -3.09 20.62
CA PRO A 184 20.75 -1.94 21.34
C PRO A 184 22.25 -1.71 21.11
N SER A 185 22.99 -2.77 20.78
CA SER A 185 24.43 -2.74 20.49
C SER A 185 24.81 -2.06 19.16
N VAL A 186 23.84 -1.73 18.31
CA VAL A 186 24.11 -1.10 16.99
C VAL A 186 24.20 0.42 17.12
N LYS A 187 25.37 0.98 16.79
CA LYS A 187 25.60 2.43 16.70
C LYS A 187 24.89 3.01 15.49
N ARG A 188 24.14 4.08 15.70
CA ARG A 188 23.36 4.80 14.67
C ARG A 188 23.94 6.17 14.30
N SER A 189 25.03 6.58 14.94
CA SER A 189 25.79 7.80 14.63
C SER A 189 26.53 7.68 13.29
N ASP A 190 27.02 8.80 12.76
CA ASP A 190 27.94 8.81 11.62
C ASP A 190 29.25 8.08 11.94
N PHE A 191 29.98 7.66 10.90
CA PHE A 191 31.28 7.00 11.02
C PHE A 191 32.38 8.02 11.37
N SER A 192 33.29 7.65 12.28
CA SER A 192 34.44 8.49 12.62
C SER A 192 35.62 8.25 11.67
N GLU A 193 36.61 9.16 11.67
CA GLU A 193 37.79 9.01 10.81
C GLU A 193 38.64 7.78 11.19
N GLU A 194 38.66 7.39 12.46
CA GLU A 194 39.33 6.17 12.93
C GLU A 194 38.60 4.90 12.47
N GLU A 195 37.26 4.94 12.41
CA GLU A 195 36.46 3.86 11.82
C GLU A 195 36.69 3.77 10.30
N ASP A 196 36.74 4.91 9.59
CA ASP A 196 37.11 4.99 8.16
C ASP A 196 38.47 4.33 7.90
N ASP A 197 39.53 4.77 8.60
CA ASP A 197 40.90 4.27 8.44
C ASP A 197 41.03 2.79 8.78
N LEU A 198 40.26 2.29 9.76
CA LEU A 198 40.22 0.87 10.09
C LEU A 198 39.51 0.07 9.00
N ILE A 199 38.37 0.55 8.48
CA ILE A 199 37.65 -0.09 7.38
C ILE A 199 38.50 -0.13 6.12
N ILE A 200 39.21 0.96 5.77
CA ILE A 200 40.08 1.04 4.59
C ILE A 200 41.24 0.05 4.71
N ARG A 201 41.96 0.03 5.84
CA ARG A 201 43.08 -0.91 6.06
C ARG A 201 42.61 -2.36 6.01
N LEU A 202 41.49 -2.68 6.66
CA LEU A 202 40.94 -4.04 6.64
C LEU A 202 40.42 -4.43 5.25
N HIS A 203 39.76 -3.53 4.51
CA HIS A 203 39.32 -3.81 3.14
C HIS A 203 40.50 -4.09 2.20
N ASN A 204 41.58 -3.31 2.28
CA ASN A 204 42.80 -3.55 1.51
C ASN A 204 43.46 -4.91 1.82
N LEU A 205 43.33 -5.40 3.06
CA LEU A 205 43.92 -6.68 3.51
C LEU A 205 43.01 -7.90 3.24
N ILE A 206 41.70 -7.76 3.43
CA ILE A 206 40.76 -8.90 3.42
C ILE A 206 39.56 -8.73 2.48
N GLY A 207 39.52 -7.67 1.67
CA GLY A 207 38.51 -7.43 0.64
C GLY A 207 37.10 -7.26 1.20
N ASN A 208 36.09 -7.68 0.42
CA ASN A 208 34.66 -7.53 0.73
C ASN A 208 34.15 -8.45 1.86
N ARG A 209 35.00 -8.88 2.81
CA ARG A 209 34.63 -9.75 3.93
C ARG A 209 34.01 -8.96 5.09
N TRP A 210 32.87 -8.32 4.81
CA TRP A 210 32.23 -7.31 5.65
C TRP A 210 31.95 -7.75 7.09
N SER A 211 31.60 -9.02 7.32
CA SER A 211 31.39 -9.58 8.65
C SER A 211 32.67 -9.58 9.50
N LEU A 212 33.81 -9.94 8.90
CA LEU A 212 35.11 -9.88 9.57
C LEU A 212 35.59 -8.45 9.82
N ILE A 213 35.31 -7.53 8.88
CA ILE A 213 35.61 -6.10 9.06
C ILE A 213 34.77 -5.52 10.20
N ALA A 214 33.44 -5.71 10.17
CA ALA A 214 32.53 -5.23 11.21
C ALA A 214 32.83 -5.83 12.60
N GLY A 215 33.27 -7.10 12.66
CA GLY A 215 33.77 -7.72 13.90
C GLY A 215 34.99 -7.02 14.53
N ARG A 216 35.60 -6.05 13.83
CA ARG A 216 36.69 -5.19 14.33
C ARG A 216 36.31 -3.71 14.47
N VAL A 217 35.09 -3.32 14.12
CA VAL A 217 34.59 -1.93 14.24
C VAL A 217 33.46 -1.90 15.27
N PRO A 218 33.74 -1.62 16.57
CA PRO A 218 32.82 -1.91 17.66
C PRO A 218 31.47 -1.19 17.54
N GLY A 219 30.39 -1.97 17.51
CA GLY A 219 29.02 -1.48 17.39
C GLY A 219 28.56 -1.19 15.96
N ARG A 220 29.38 -1.47 14.94
CA ARG A 220 28.97 -1.41 13.52
C ARG A 220 28.59 -2.79 12.99
N THR A 221 27.59 -2.83 12.12
CA THR A 221 27.19 -4.08 11.45
C THR A 221 27.87 -4.24 10.10
N ASP A 222 27.94 -5.49 9.61
CA ASP A 222 28.46 -5.84 8.29
C ASP A 222 27.74 -5.06 7.17
N ASN A 223 26.43 -4.88 7.31
CA ASN A 223 25.63 -4.08 6.39
C ASN A 223 25.97 -2.59 6.45
N GLN A 224 26.20 -2.02 7.64
CA GLN A 224 26.61 -0.61 7.78
C GLN A 224 27.99 -0.38 7.14
N VAL A 225 28.98 -1.21 7.45
CA VAL A 225 30.35 -1.10 6.91
C VAL A 225 30.34 -1.21 5.37
N LYS A 226 29.65 -2.22 4.83
CA LYS A 226 29.45 -2.39 3.38
C LYS A 226 28.80 -1.17 2.73
N ASN A 227 27.75 -0.62 3.34
CA ASN A 227 27.03 0.52 2.79
C ASN A 227 27.88 1.80 2.81
N HIS A 228 28.62 2.02 3.90
CA HIS A 228 29.56 3.14 4.03
C HIS A 228 30.69 3.06 3.01
N TRP A 229 31.28 1.87 2.81
CA TRP A 229 32.28 1.65 1.77
C TRP A 229 31.77 2.03 0.37
N ASN A 230 30.62 1.49 -0.04
CA ASN A 230 30.06 1.72 -1.38
C ASN A 230 29.52 3.14 -1.57
N SER A 231 29.09 3.82 -0.49
CA SER A 231 28.50 5.15 -0.56
C SER A 231 29.53 6.28 -0.44
N HIS A 232 30.56 6.08 0.39
CA HIS A 232 31.51 7.11 0.82
C HIS A 232 32.97 6.73 0.48
N LEU A 233 33.52 5.67 1.09
CA LEU A 233 34.97 5.41 1.09
C LEU A 233 35.53 5.07 -0.29
N SER A 234 34.86 4.20 -1.05
CA SER A 234 35.25 3.84 -2.43
C SER A 234 35.34 5.06 -3.36
N LYS A 235 34.48 6.07 -3.15
CA LYS A 235 34.52 7.33 -3.89
C LYS A 235 35.63 8.25 -3.39
N LYS A 236 35.78 8.40 -2.07
CA LYS A 236 36.85 9.18 -1.40
C LYS A 236 38.25 8.74 -1.86
N LEU A 237 38.44 7.43 -2.06
CA LEU A 237 39.71 6.83 -2.50
C LEU A 237 39.86 6.73 -4.04
N GLY A 238 38.89 7.19 -4.83
CA GLY A 238 38.93 7.04 -6.30
C GLY A 238 38.83 5.59 -6.80
N VAL A 239 38.48 4.63 -5.93
CA VAL A 239 38.26 3.21 -6.24
C VAL A 239 36.87 3.02 -6.87
N GLY A 240 36.61 3.80 -7.92
CA GLY A 240 35.42 3.72 -8.77
C GLY A 240 35.75 2.99 -10.07
N SER A 241 34.93 1.99 -10.42
CA SER A 241 35.10 1.15 -11.62
C SER A 241 35.48 1.95 -12.88
N LYS A 242 36.62 1.60 -13.49
CA LYS A 242 36.90 1.91 -14.91
C LYS A 242 35.96 1.09 -15.80
N ARG A 243 34.66 1.44 -15.81
CA ARG A 243 33.76 1.02 -16.88
C ARG A 243 34.15 1.82 -18.12
N GLY A 244 34.96 1.21 -18.98
CA GLY A 244 35.70 1.90 -20.03
C GLY A 244 34.80 2.72 -20.97
N LYS A 245 34.96 4.04 -20.94
CA LYS A 245 34.57 4.90 -22.06
C LYS A 245 35.61 4.76 -23.17
N THR A 246 35.55 3.66 -23.91
CA THR A 246 36.30 3.54 -25.17
C THR A 246 35.63 4.44 -26.21
N LYS A 247 36.01 5.73 -26.22
CA LYS A 247 35.71 6.64 -27.33
C LYS A 247 36.65 6.31 -28.49
N THR A 248 36.39 5.25 -29.24
CA THR A 248 36.98 5.07 -30.57
C THR A 248 36.27 6.00 -31.55
N LYS A 249 36.82 7.20 -31.72
CA LYS A 249 36.62 7.99 -32.94
C LYS A 249 37.49 7.36 -34.04
N THR A 250 36.87 6.79 -35.05
CA THR A 250 37.51 6.51 -36.35
C THR A 250 36.55 6.88 -37.46
N TYR A 251 36.86 7.96 -38.16
CA TYR A 251 36.25 8.37 -39.42
C TYR A 251 37.30 8.13 -40.52
N SER A 252 36.99 7.28 -41.51
CA SER A 252 37.42 7.45 -42.91
C SER A 252 36.89 6.32 -43.81
N ASP A 253 35.87 6.67 -44.61
CA ASP A 253 35.64 6.29 -46.01
C ASP A 253 35.55 4.83 -46.52
N SER A 254 34.33 4.54 -47.01
CA SER A 254 34.01 4.12 -48.38
C SER A 254 34.39 2.72 -48.89
N LYS A 255 33.35 1.90 -49.10
CA LYS A 255 32.91 1.58 -50.47
C LYS A 255 31.45 1.12 -50.55
N ARG A 256 30.88 1.29 -51.75
CA ARG A 256 29.45 1.18 -52.10
C ARG A 256 29.13 -0.17 -52.73
N ALA A 257 28.02 -0.77 -52.34
CA ALA A 257 27.24 -1.68 -53.18
C ALA A 257 25.74 -1.41 -52.95
N LYS A 258 24.97 -1.30 -54.03
CA LYS A 258 23.50 -1.14 -53.99
C LYS A 258 22.86 -2.52 -54.12
N ASN A 259 21.61 -2.66 -53.70
CA ASN A 259 20.51 -3.04 -54.62
C ASN A 259 19.14 -2.86 -53.93
N ASN A 260 18.23 -2.17 -54.63
CA ASN A 260 16.81 -2.14 -54.32
C ASN A 260 16.11 -3.19 -55.19
N PHE A 261 15.05 -3.83 -54.71
CA PHE A 261 13.85 -4.02 -55.53
C PHE A 261 12.59 -4.23 -54.67
N CYS A 262 11.43 -3.93 -55.24
CA CYS A 262 10.12 -3.93 -54.57
C CYS A 262 9.15 -4.89 -55.29
N ILE A 263 8.28 -5.55 -54.50
CA ILE A 263 6.86 -5.94 -54.71
C ILE A 263 6.46 -6.55 -56.09
N PRO A 264 5.63 -7.61 -56.12
CA PRO A 264 4.21 -7.36 -56.40
C PRO A 264 3.23 -8.14 -55.50
N SER A 265 2.03 -7.58 -55.41
CA SER A 265 0.80 -8.11 -54.81
C SER A 265 0.08 -9.13 -55.71
N SER A 266 -0.80 -9.95 -55.13
CA SER A 266 -1.91 -10.59 -55.84
C SER A 266 -3.13 -10.77 -54.93
N GLU A 267 -4.31 -10.50 -55.48
CA GLU A 267 -5.60 -10.44 -54.78
C GLU A 267 -6.30 -11.81 -54.66
N SER A 268 -7.29 -11.92 -53.77
CA SER A 268 -8.57 -12.56 -54.11
C SER A 268 -9.69 -12.11 -53.16
N ASN A 269 -10.83 -11.72 -53.73
CA ASN A 269 -12.04 -11.30 -53.03
C ASN A 269 -13.04 -12.46 -52.90
N SER A 270 -13.82 -12.48 -51.82
CA SER A 270 -15.24 -12.86 -51.88
C SER A 270 -16.03 -12.32 -50.68
N GLU A 271 -16.94 -11.37 -50.94
CA GLU A 271 -18.05 -11.03 -50.04
C GLU A 271 -19.20 -12.03 -50.21
N LEU A 272 -20.08 -12.14 -49.19
CA LEU A 272 -21.55 -12.24 -49.35
C LEU A 272 -22.27 -12.25 -47.97
N GLN A 273 -23.35 -11.48 -47.85
CA GLN A 273 -24.45 -11.58 -46.85
C GLN A 273 -25.79 -11.66 -47.65
N PRO A 274 -27.03 -11.66 -47.06
CA PRO A 274 -27.52 -11.91 -45.69
C PRO A 274 -28.75 -12.89 -45.59
N LEU A 275 -29.16 -13.31 -44.36
CA LEU A 275 -30.54 -13.60 -43.81
C LEU A 275 -31.55 -14.54 -44.59
N PRO A 276 -32.57 -15.21 -43.97
CA PRO A 276 -33.54 -14.70 -42.96
C PRO A 276 -34.14 -15.72 -41.92
N ASN A 277 -35.33 -15.37 -41.36
CA ASN A 277 -36.02 -15.80 -40.13
C ASN A 277 -36.78 -17.17 -40.11
N SER A 278 -37.44 -17.43 -38.96
CA SER A 278 -38.68 -18.21 -38.68
C SER A 278 -38.51 -19.69 -38.26
N ASP A 279 -39.34 -20.30 -37.39
CA ASP A 279 -40.30 -19.81 -36.36
C ASP A 279 -40.78 -21.00 -35.48
N SER A 280 -41.44 -20.72 -34.34
CA SER A 280 -42.40 -21.63 -33.62
C SER A 280 -41.82 -22.94 -32.98
N ASN A 281 -42.39 -23.63 -31.98
CA ASN A 281 -43.51 -23.49 -31.01
C ASN A 281 -43.37 -24.65 -29.97
N SER A 282 -44.11 -24.83 -28.87
CA SER A 282 -44.94 -23.99 -27.96
C SER A 282 -45.37 -24.84 -26.75
N ASN A 283 -45.70 -24.22 -25.60
CA ASN A 283 -46.95 -24.42 -24.78
C ASN A 283 -46.76 -24.00 -23.29
N ILE A 284 -47.58 -23.08 -22.74
CA ILE A 284 -48.81 -23.27 -21.89
C ILE A 284 -48.48 -23.90 -20.51
N SER A 285 -48.94 -23.45 -19.33
CA SER A 285 -49.97 -22.49 -18.82
C SER A 285 -49.45 -21.85 -17.50
N GLY A 286 -50.08 -20.91 -16.77
CA GLY A 286 -51.32 -20.12 -16.92
C GLY A 286 -51.62 -19.34 -15.61
N ASP A 287 -52.05 -18.08 -15.76
CA ASP A 287 -53.14 -17.37 -15.07
C ASP A 287 -53.19 -17.27 -13.52
N HIS A 288 -53.09 -16.04 -12.96
CA HIS A 288 -54.27 -15.27 -12.50
C HIS A 288 -53.95 -13.89 -11.86
N GLU A 289 -54.90 -12.96 -12.05
CA GLU A 289 -55.11 -11.64 -11.42
C GLU A 289 -55.38 -11.75 -9.88
N ALA A 290 -55.59 -10.71 -9.06
CA ALA A 290 -55.88 -9.28 -9.27
C ALA A 290 -55.47 -8.42 -8.04
N ALA A 291 -55.70 -7.10 -8.10
CA ALA A 291 -55.41 -6.14 -7.03
C ALA A 291 -56.53 -5.99 -5.97
N ALA A 292 -56.18 -5.49 -4.78
CA ALA A 292 -57.06 -4.65 -3.93
C ALA A 292 -56.29 -3.90 -2.82
N THR A 293 -56.69 -2.66 -2.56
CA THR A 293 -56.23 -1.76 -1.48
C THR A 293 -57.21 -1.79 -0.31
N ILE A 294 -56.76 -1.75 0.96
CA ILE A 294 -57.56 -1.32 2.14
C ILE A 294 -56.67 -0.56 3.15
N ASP A 295 -57.25 0.46 3.79
CA ASP A 295 -56.65 1.42 4.73
C ASP A 295 -56.58 0.96 6.21
N GLY A 296 -55.72 1.64 6.99
CA GLY A 296 -56.20 2.49 8.11
C GLY A 296 -56.12 2.02 9.58
N PHE A 297 -55.75 2.97 10.46
CA PHE A 297 -55.91 3.07 11.93
C PHE A 297 -55.08 2.10 12.81
N ASP A 298 -54.18 2.57 13.70
CA ASP A 298 -54.36 3.25 15.02
C ASP A 298 -54.82 2.27 16.13
N GLU A 299 -54.47 2.34 17.43
CA GLU A 299 -53.79 3.35 18.28
C GLU A 299 -53.28 2.67 19.60
N GLU A 300 -52.28 3.25 20.30
CA GLU A 300 -51.98 3.26 21.76
C GLU A 300 -50.43 3.39 21.99
N MET A 301 -49.88 4.47 22.55
CA MET A 301 -49.92 5.00 23.94
C MET A 301 -49.44 3.99 25.02
N MET A 302 -48.62 4.33 26.03
CA MET A 302 -48.26 5.62 26.64
C MET A 302 -46.79 5.75 27.10
N ASN A 303 -46.38 7.00 27.31
CA ASN A 303 -45.17 7.49 27.99
C ASN A 303 -44.79 6.79 29.32
N ILE A 304 -43.48 6.66 29.56
CA ILE A 304 -42.87 6.99 30.85
C ILE A 304 -41.69 7.93 30.60
N GLN A 305 -41.67 9.08 31.27
CA GLN A 305 -40.59 10.08 31.17
C GLN A 305 -39.55 9.92 32.29
N ASN A 306 -38.30 10.18 31.92
CA ASN A 306 -37.22 10.74 32.76
C ASN A 306 -36.76 9.98 34.03
N HIS A 307 -35.56 9.38 33.95
CA HIS A 307 -34.43 9.90 34.75
C HIS A 307 -33.04 9.49 34.22
N ILE A 308 -32.21 10.52 33.96
CA ILE A 308 -30.77 10.64 34.26
C ILE A 308 -29.78 9.63 33.61
N GLY A 309 -28.87 10.18 32.79
CA GLY A 309 -27.47 9.72 32.79
C GLY A 309 -26.95 8.90 31.61
N SER A 310 -27.15 9.33 30.36
CA SER A 310 -26.45 8.70 29.22
C SER A 310 -24.95 9.02 29.21
N LYS A 311 -24.13 8.11 29.73
CA LYS A 311 -22.69 8.04 29.44
C LYS A 311 -22.48 7.41 28.06
N SER A 312 -22.11 8.21 27.07
CA SER A 312 -21.65 7.72 25.76
C SER A 312 -20.13 7.51 25.75
N GLU A 313 -19.67 6.40 26.34
CA GLU A 313 -18.28 5.96 26.16
C GLU A 313 -18.16 5.17 24.85
N VAL A 314 -17.75 5.87 23.78
CA VAL A 314 -17.23 5.23 22.56
C VAL A 314 -15.92 4.54 22.90
N GLY A 315 -15.97 3.21 23.00
CA GLY A 315 -14.84 2.35 23.37
C GLY A 315 -13.67 2.44 22.39
N PHE A 316 -12.73 3.33 22.69
CA PHE A 316 -11.37 3.29 22.16
C PHE A 316 -10.71 2.01 22.68
N CYS A 317 -10.36 1.07 21.79
CA CYS A 317 -9.66 -0.15 22.18
C CYS A 317 -8.21 0.19 22.54
N GLY A 318 -8.01 0.65 23.78
CA GLY A 318 -6.71 0.94 24.34
C GLY A 318 -5.90 -0.33 24.51
N MET A 319 -4.61 -0.25 24.21
CA MET A 319 -3.64 -1.27 24.61
C MET A 319 -3.63 -1.33 26.14
N SER A 320 -4.07 -2.43 26.73
CA SER A 320 -4.01 -2.64 28.18
C SER A 320 -2.56 -2.76 28.62
N GLU A 321 -2.15 -1.80 29.44
CA GLU A 321 -0.90 -1.75 30.18
C GLU A 321 -0.72 -3.01 31.05
N ALA A 322 0.24 -3.87 30.68
CA ALA A 322 0.58 -5.05 31.45
C ALA A 322 1.68 -4.70 32.47
N THR A 323 1.27 -4.27 33.66
CA THR A 323 2.16 -4.06 34.80
C THR A 323 2.77 -5.38 35.26
N MET A 324 3.97 -5.72 34.77
CA MET A 324 4.74 -6.85 35.28
C MET A 324 5.63 -6.41 36.45
N MET A 325 5.18 -6.70 37.67
CA MET A 325 6.07 -6.74 38.83
C MET A 325 6.66 -8.14 39.01
N SER A 326 8.00 -8.19 39.04
CA SER A 326 8.87 -9.23 39.63
C SER A 326 8.70 -10.72 39.26
N ASN A 327 9.80 -11.28 38.75
CA ASN A 327 10.30 -12.64 38.95
C ASN A 327 9.42 -13.83 38.54
N ASP A 328 9.59 -14.29 37.29
CA ASP A 328 10.26 -15.59 37.09
C ASP A 328 10.93 -15.67 35.69
N TYR A 329 12.25 -15.88 35.64
CA TYR A 329 13.03 -15.96 34.39
C TYR A 329 13.47 -17.40 34.14
N SER A 330 12.60 -18.22 33.53
CA SER A 330 12.94 -19.63 33.26
C SER A 330 12.14 -20.29 32.12
N PHE A 331 12.02 -19.65 30.95
CA PHE A 331 11.64 -20.38 29.74
C PHE A 331 12.28 -19.81 28.46
N TRP A 332 13.06 -20.66 27.76
CA TRP A 332 13.78 -20.41 26.50
C TRP A 332 14.92 -19.37 26.52
N PHE A 333 16.11 -19.79 26.98
CA PHE A 333 17.32 -20.02 26.15
C PHE A 333 18.34 -20.77 27.03
N HIS A 334 19.03 -21.78 26.48
CA HIS A 334 20.17 -22.39 27.19
C HIS A 334 21.45 -21.63 26.81
N ASN A 335 22.39 -21.49 27.74
CA ASN A 335 23.60 -20.67 27.53
C ASN A 335 24.53 -21.20 26.43
N ASP A 336 24.33 -22.44 25.95
CA ASP A 336 25.10 -23.04 24.86
C ASP A 336 24.79 -22.43 23.47
N ASP A 337 23.64 -21.78 23.30
CA ASP A 337 23.25 -21.10 22.04
C ASP A 337 24.11 -19.85 21.72
N LEU A 338 24.99 -19.43 22.64
CA LEU A 338 25.86 -18.26 22.50
C LEU A 338 27.28 -18.57 22.00
N ASN A 339 27.58 -19.82 21.64
CA ASN A 339 28.91 -20.19 21.13
C ASN A 339 29.11 -19.75 19.65
N PRO A 340 30.07 -18.84 19.34
CA PRO A 340 30.34 -18.40 17.96
C PRO A 340 31.03 -19.45 17.07
N TYR A 341 31.30 -20.66 17.58
CA TYR A 341 31.97 -21.76 16.87
C TYR A 341 31.10 -23.02 16.71
N SER A 342 29.80 -22.87 16.43
CA SER A 342 28.96 -24.01 16.02
C SER A 342 29.31 -24.46 14.59
N PRO A 343 29.66 -25.75 14.35
CA PRO A 343 30.25 -26.21 13.09
C PRO A 343 29.23 -26.53 11.97
N TYR A 344 27.94 -26.24 12.15
CA TYR A 344 26.90 -26.54 11.17
C TYR A 344 26.86 -25.52 10.02
N LEU A 345 27.86 -25.60 9.15
CA LEU A 345 27.89 -24.87 7.88
C LEU A 345 28.58 -25.67 6.76
N SER A 346 27.90 -26.72 6.29
CA SER A 346 28.23 -27.40 5.02
C SER A 346 27.04 -28.23 4.50
N ASP A 347 26.07 -27.57 3.86
CA ASP A 347 25.22 -28.22 2.86
C ASP A 347 25.52 -27.56 1.50
N PRO A 348 26.18 -28.25 0.56
CA PRO A 348 26.55 -27.71 -0.74
C PRO A 348 25.46 -27.88 -1.82
N THR A 349 24.21 -28.22 -1.48
CA THR A 349 23.16 -28.59 -2.45
C THR A 349 22.07 -27.52 -2.69
N LEU A 350 22.29 -26.27 -2.27
CA LEU A 350 21.27 -25.21 -2.24
C LEU A 350 21.53 -23.98 -3.14
N ASP A 351 22.36 -24.10 -4.17
CA ASP A 351 22.63 -23.02 -5.15
C ASP A 351 21.68 -23.03 -6.39
N ASP A 352 20.95 -24.12 -6.65
CA ASP A 352 20.06 -24.25 -7.82
C ASP A 352 18.58 -24.07 -7.48
N TYR A 353 18.07 -22.83 -7.43
CA TYR A 353 16.65 -22.53 -7.76
C TYR A 353 16.38 -21.02 -8.02
N TYR A 354 16.75 -20.53 -9.21
CA TYR A 354 16.25 -19.26 -9.77
C TYR A 354 16.09 -19.37 -11.29
N PRO A 355 14.87 -19.57 -11.83
CA PRO A 355 14.62 -19.48 -13.26
C PRO A 355 14.29 -18.03 -13.66
N PHE A 356 15.30 -17.33 -14.19
CA PHE A 356 15.10 -16.16 -15.06
C PHE A 356 15.76 -16.46 -16.42
N GLN A 357 15.02 -17.12 -17.31
CA GLN A 357 15.41 -17.20 -18.72
C GLN A 357 15.07 -15.88 -19.42
N PHE A 358 16.05 -15.33 -20.13
CA PHE A 358 15.82 -14.41 -21.24
C PHE A 358 16.02 -15.20 -22.53
N ASP A 359 14.96 -15.34 -23.31
CA ASP A 359 15.04 -15.94 -24.64
C ASP A 359 15.77 -15.03 -25.63
N ASN A 360 16.47 -15.64 -26.58
CA ASN A 360 16.95 -15.01 -27.81
C ASN A 360 17.18 -16.10 -28.86
N LEU A 361 16.11 -16.53 -29.53
CA LEU A 361 16.05 -16.84 -30.97
C LEU A 361 14.59 -17.05 -31.41
#